data_AF-A0A2E5G8E1-F1
#
_entry.id   AF-A0A2E5G8E1-F1
#
_cell.length_a   1.000
_cell.length_b   1.000
_cell.length_c   1.000
_cell.angle_alpha   90.00
_cell.angle_beta   90.00
_cell.angle_gamma   90.00
#
_symmetry.space_group_name_H-M   'P 1'
#
loop_
_entity.id
_entity.type
_entity.pdbx_description
1 polymer ?
#
loop_
_entity_poly.entity_id
_entity_poly.type
_entity_poly.pdbx_seq_one_letter_code
_entity_poly.pdbx_strand_id
1 'polypeptide(L)'
;MFEAIFLDREGTITRNAPNGNQPPGNGLIHGAASAIASLRGLGYKIIVVTNEPAIADGHYAEQDIVAGHAHLNHVIRRTRGATVDRFYYCPYEPAGRVKKYRKNHPWRKPNPGMLIAAKKDLQIDLSRSWVVGSGSIDVKAGVAAGARTILLDDKSSKHPVPHGTSSSNRFGADFIAPNLKEAVKVITQQRISESTDAPHTLTQPQQESLPNTNTPLTSTHINPNQPYPDQEPNQNPVGNRHPIATTEKTVQLSSFKHSESTKDNEHSHAIISPAARTLRQILQELRRQRSQPKEFSYPLAVALVLQLIAVVFALGAFIVAGTTDDQTFIRWMSGGTFVQLAVIAMLLFHRRL
;
A
#
# COMPACT_ATOMS: atom_id res chain seq x y z
N MET A 1 -9.33 9.88 -24.35
CA MET A 1 -8.49 9.98 -23.14
C MET A 1 -9.35 9.57 -21.95
N PHE A 2 -8.84 8.78 -21.00
CA PHE A 2 -9.61 8.23 -19.88
C PHE A 2 -9.56 9.14 -18.66
N GLU A 3 -10.61 9.14 -17.85
CA GLU A 3 -10.59 9.76 -16.52
C GLU A 3 -10.07 8.76 -15.49
N ALA A 4 -9.34 9.22 -14.48
CA ALA A 4 -8.83 8.37 -13.41
C ALA A 4 -9.07 8.93 -12.01
N ILE A 5 -9.11 8.03 -11.05
CA ILE A 5 -8.89 8.32 -9.65
C ILE A 5 -7.51 7.77 -9.27
N PHE A 6 -6.63 8.68 -8.92
CA PHE A 6 -5.34 8.40 -8.30
C PHE A 6 -5.53 8.30 -6.79
N LEU A 7 -5.18 7.16 -6.23
CA LEU A 7 -5.29 6.89 -4.80
C LEU A 7 -3.89 6.74 -4.20
N ASP A 8 -3.65 7.41 -3.07
CA ASP A 8 -2.56 6.98 -2.19
C ASP A 8 -2.85 5.59 -1.61
N ARG A 9 -1.83 4.90 -1.10
CA ARG A 9 -2.00 3.56 -0.52
C ARG A 9 -2.19 3.64 0.99
N GLU A 10 -1.15 4.08 1.71
CA GLU A 10 -1.13 4.30 3.15
C GLU A 10 -2.16 5.36 3.59
N GLY A 11 -2.97 5.03 4.61
CA GLY A 11 -3.98 5.95 5.15
C GLY A 11 -5.19 6.17 4.23
N THR A 12 -5.19 5.61 3.01
CA THR A 12 -6.23 5.82 2.00
C THR A 12 -6.92 4.50 1.62
N ILE A 13 -6.15 3.52 1.14
CA ILE A 13 -6.64 2.16 0.81
C ILE A 13 -6.30 1.19 1.95
N THR A 14 -5.09 1.27 2.47
CA THR A 14 -4.57 0.42 3.54
C THR A 14 -4.26 1.24 4.77
N ARG A 15 -4.25 0.60 5.94
CA ARG A 15 -3.83 1.28 7.17
C ARG A 15 -2.35 1.65 7.11
N ASN A 16 -1.98 2.72 7.79
CA ASN A 16 -0.57 3.10 7.98
C ASN A 16 0.17 1.97 8.71
N ALA A 17 1.38 1.63 8.24
CA ALA A 17 2.27 0.80 9.02
C ALA A 17 2.62 1.57 10.31
N PRO A 18 2.61 0.93 11.49
CA PRO A 18 2.94 1.60 12.75
C PRO A 18 4.25 2.39 12.68
N ASN A 19 5.24 1.85 11.97
CA ASN A 19 6.59 2.43 11.86
C ASN A 19 7.00 2.77 10.42
N GLY A 20 6.08 2.73 9.44
CA GLY A 20 6.40 3.00 8.01
C GLY A 20 7.34 2.01 7.30
N ASN A 21 7.99 1.12 8.05
CA ASN A 21 9.14 0.31 7.59
C ASN A 21 8.77 -1.14 7.27
N GLN A 22 7.50 -1.45 7.09
CA GLN A 22 7.02 -2.79 6.77
C GLN A 22 6.59 -2.87 5.30
N PRO A 23 6.79 -4.03 4.64
CA PRO A 23 6.30 -4.21 3.29
C PRO A 23 4.75 -4.12 3.26
N PRO A 24 4.16 -3.96 2.06
CA PRO A 24 2.73 -3.68 1.93
C PRO A 24 1.91 -4.88 2.44
N GLY A 25 1.06 -4.65 3.45
CA GLY A 25 0.29 -5.74 4.03
C GLY A 25 -0.61 -5.40 5.23
N ASN A 26 -0.75 -4.12 5.60
CA ASN A 26 -1.37 -3.69 6.87
C ASN A 26 -2.91 -3.79 6.90
N GLY A 27 -3.49 -4.56 5.99
CA GLY A 27 -4.93 -4.75 5.83
C GLY A 27 -5.61 -3.55 5.15
N LEU A 28 -6.70 -3.86 4.46
CA LEU A 28 -7.56 -2.86 3.85
C LEU A 28 -8.28 -2.03 4.93
N ILE A 29 -8.39 -0.73 4.68
CA ILE A 29 -9.31 0.14 5.42
C ILE A 29 -10.73 -0.35 5.12
N HIS A 30 -11.59 -0.33 6.14
CA HIS A 30 -12.97 -0.77 5.98
C HIS A 30 -13.65 0.04 4.86
N GLY A 31 -14.22 -0.66 3.88
CA GLY A 31 -14.99 -0.05 2.80
C GLY A 31 -14.14 0.46 1.64
N ALA A 32 -12.81 0.37 1.71
CA ALA A 32 -11.94 0.81 0.62
C ALA A 32 -12.22 0.05 -0.69
N ALA A 33 -12.37 -1.27 -0.65
CA ALA A 33 -12.69 -2.07 -1.83
C ALA A 33 -14.08 -1.71 -2.42
N SER A 34 -15.09 -1.49 -1.57
CA SER A 34 -16.41 -1.03 -2.03
C SER A 34 -16.35 0.36 -2.65
N ALA A 35 -15.58 1.28 -2.07
CA ALA A 35 -15.37 2.61 -2.63
C ALA A 35 -14.69 2.57 -4.01
N ILE A 36 -13.66 1.72 -4.15
CA ILE A 36 -13.01 1.45 -5.44
C ILE A 36 -14.04 0.91 -6.45
N ALA A 37 -14.88 -0.05 -6.07
CA ALA A 37 -15.94 -0.55 -6.95
C ALA A 37 -16.91 0.55 -7.39
N SER A 38 -17.33 1.43 -6.47
CA SER A 38 -18.20 2.57 -6.80
C SER A 38 -17.55 3.53 -7.78
N LEU A 39 -16.29 3.91 -7.55
CA LEU A 39 -15.54 4.80 -8.45
C LEU A 39 -15.38 4.20 -9.85
N ARG A 40 -15.15 2.89 -9.94
CA ARG A 40 -15.15 2.19 -11.22
C ARG A 40 -16.52 2.16 -11.89
N GLY A 41 -17.58 2.00 -11.11
CA GLY A 41 -18.96 2.10 -11.59
C GLY A 41 -19.29 3.46 -12.21
N LEU A 42 -18.58 4.52 -11.81
CA LEU A 42 -18.66 5.84 -12.42
C LEU A 42 -17.84 5.97 -13.72
N GLY A 43 -17.08 4.96 -14.12
CA GLY A 43 -16.29 4.95 -15.36
C GLY A 43 -14.82 5.38 -15.21
N TYR A 44 -14.34 5.63 -13.99
CA TYR A 44 -12.93 5.98 -13.75
C TYR A 44 -12.01 4.76 -13.80
N LYS A 45 -10.79 4.96 -14.32
CA LYS A 45 -9.66 4.08 -14.03
C LYS A 45 -9.16 4.31 -12.59
N ILE A 46 -8.78 3.25 -11.89
CA ILE A 46 -8.22 3.33 -10.54
C ILE A 46 -6.72 3.08 -10.61
N ILE A 47 -5.97 4.08 -10.18
CA ILE A 47 -4.51 4.07 -10.23
C ILE A 47 -3.99 4.33 -8.82
N VAL A 48 -3.09 3.49 -8.33
CA VAL A 48 -2.45 3.71 -7.03
C VAL A 48 -1.10 4.38 -7.24
N VAL A 49 -0.83 5.46 -6.50
CA VAL A 49 0.43 6.23 -6.55
C VAL A 49 0.97 6.42 -5.13
N THR A 50 2.04 5.72 -4.77
CA THR A 50 2.56 5.70 -3.38
C THR A 50 4.06 6.02 -3.28
N ASN A 51 4.46 6.69 -2.19
CA ASN A 51 5.87 6.87 -1.86
C ASN A 51 6.33 5.70 -0.96
N GLU A 52 7.41 5.02 -1.31
CA GLU A 52 7.98 3.89 -0.56
C GLU A 52 9.42 4.18 -0.10
N PRO A 53 9.64 5.22 0.74
CA PRO A 53 10.99 5.60 1.18
C PRO A 53 11.71 4.49 1.95
N ALA A 54 10.98 3.56 2.56
CA ALA A 54 11.55 2.46 3.31
C ALA A 54 12.44 1.53 2.46
N ILE A 55 12.27 1.53 1.12
CA ILE A 55 13.21 0.87 0.20
C ILE A 55 14.58 1.56 0.22
N ALA A 56 14.60 2.90 0.16
CA ALA A 56 15.84 3.66 0.22
C ALA A 56 16.54 3.53 1.57
N ASP A 57 15.81 3.22 2.63
CA ASP A 57 16.37 2.88 3.93
C ASP A 57 16.79 1.41 4.06
N GLY A 58 16.45 0.56 3.09
CA GLY A 58 16.81 -0.86 3.09
C GLY A 58 15.97 -1.72 4.04
N HIS A 59 14.75 -1.28 4.37
CA HIS A 59 13.84 -2.06 5.22
C HIS A 59 13.23 -3.26 4.48
N TYR A 60 13.01 -3.14 3.18
CA TYR A 60 12.58 -4.21 2.28
C TYR A 60 12.99 -3.88 0.84
N ALA A 61 12.90 -4.86 -0.06
CA ALA A 61 13.32 -4.72 -1.45
C ALA A 61 12.14 -4.35 -2.38
N GLU A 62 12.44 -3.90 -3.61
CA GLU A 62 11.42 -3.60 -4.62
C GLU A 62 10.52 -4.81 -4.92
N GLN A 63 11.06 -6.03 -4.87
CA GLN A 63 10.27 -7.25 -5.10
C GLN A 63 9.16 -7.42 -4.06
N ASP A 64 9.39 -6.97 -2.81
CA ASP A 64 8.40 -7.03 -1.74
C ASP A 64 7.23 -6.07 -2.02
N ILE A 65 7.49 -4.90 -2.63
CA ILE A 65 6.43 -3.99 -3.10
C ILE A 65 5.60 -4.64 -4.21
N VAL A 66 6.26 -5.24 -5.21
CA VAL A 66 5.56 -5.87 -6.33
C VAL A 66 4.65 -7.01 -5.83
N ALA A 67 5.17 -7.86 -4.94
CA ALA A 67 4.37 -8.91 -4.31
C ALA A 67 3.23 -8.35 -3.46
N GLY A 68 3.50 -7.30 -2.69
CA GLY A 68 2.50 -6.61 -1.86
C GLY A 68 1.36 -5.98 -2.68
N HIS A 69 1.68 -5.34 -3.80
CA HIS A 69 0.68 -4.78 -4.73
C HIS A 69 -0.16 -5.86 -5.40
N ALA A 70 0.44 -6.96 -5.83
CA ALA A 70 -0.28 -8.10 -6.39
C ALA A 70 -1.26 -8.70 -5.35
N HIS A 71 -0.80 -8.86 -4.10
CA HIS A 71 -1.63 -9.32 -3.00
C HIS A 71 -2.77 -8.34 -2.70
N LEU A 72 -2.47 -7.05 -2.59
CA LEU A 72 -3.47 -6.01 -2.34
C LEU A 72 -4.56 -6.01 -3.41
N ASN A 73 -4.19 -6.06 -4.70
CA ASN A 73 -5.16 -6.12 -5.78
C ASN A 73 -6.00 -7.41 -5.74
N HIS A 74 -5.38 -8.55 -5.38
CA HIS A 74 -6.12 -9.80 -5.17
C HIS A 74 -7.16 -9.67 -4.05
N VAL A 75 -6.81 -9.06 -2.92
CA VAL A 75 -7.76 -8.84 -1.81
C VAL A 75 -8.88 -7.89 -2.22
N ILE A 76 -8.56 -6.78 -2.91
CA ILE A 76 -9.56 -5.81 -3.41
C ILE A 76 -10.55 -6.51 -4.35
N ARG A 77 -10.08 -7.35 -5.27
CA ARG A 77 -10.91 -8.07 -6.25
C ARG A 77 -11.89 -9.08 -5.64
N ARG A 78 -11.82 -9.36 -4.33
CA ARG A 78 -12.86 -10.13 -3.63
C ARG A 78 -14.18 -9.38 -3.57
N THR A 79 -14.16 -8.05 -3.68
CA THR A 79 -15.35 -7.23 -3.87
C THR A 79 -15.65 -7.09 -5.36
N ARG A 80 -16.86 -7.50 -5.79
CA ARG A 80 -17.29 -7.43 -7.19
C ARG A 80 -17.17 -6.01 -7.72
N GLY A 81 -16.57 -5.87 -8.91
CA GLY A 81 -16.38 -4.58 -9.57
C GLY A 81 -15.19 -3.77 -9.06
N ALA A 82 -14.53 -4.18 -7.96
CA ALA A 82 -13.33 -3.53 -7.47
C ALA A 82 -12.07 -4.12 -8.12
N THR A 83 -11.24 -3.27 -8.73
CA THR A 83 -9.89 -3.64 -9.19
C THR A 83 -9.04 -2.39 -9.34
N VAL A 84 -7.74 -2.52 -9.10
CA VAL A 84 -6.77 -1.48 -9.46
C VAL A 84 -6.27 -1.76 -10.86
N ASP A 85 -6.28 -0.75 -11.74
CA ASP A 85 -5.80 -0.87 -13.12
C ASP A 85 -4.28 -0.81 -13.18
N ARG A 86 -3.65 0.01 -12.33
CA ARG A 86 -2.19 0.17 -12.30
C ARG A 86 -1.69 0.66 -10.94
N PHE A 87 -0.51 0.21 -10.55
CA PHE A 87 0.24 0.74 -9.42
C PHE A 87 1.44 1.51 -9.96
N TYR A 88 1.80 2.59 -9.26
CA TYR A 88 3.06 3.31 -9.38
C TYR A 88 3.59 3.55 -7.97
N TYR A 89 4.90 3.42 -7.81
CA TYR A 89 5.53 3.73 -6.53
C TYR A 89 6.86 4.44 -6.72
N CYS A 90 7.25 5.24 -5.73
CA CYS A 90 8.54 5.91 -5.69
C CYS A 90 9.43 5.33 -4.58
N PRO A 91 10.48 4.55 -4.90
CA PRO A 91 11.39 4.00 -3.89
C PRO A 91 12.43 5.02 -3.38
N TYR A 92 12.52 6.20 -4.00
CA TYR A 92 13.59 7.17 -3.77
C TYR A 92 13.37 8.05 -2.53
N GLU A 93 14.46 8.31 -1.79
CA GLU A 93 14.52 9.19 -0.62
C GLU A 93 15.91 9.86 -0.59
N PRO A 94 16.02 11.20 -0.70
CA PRO A 94 17.30 11.91 -0.61
C PRO A 94 18.15 11.56 0.60
N ALA A 95 17.53 11.29 1.75
CA ALA A 95 18.21 10.92 2.99
C ALA A 95 18.42 9.40 3.17
N GLY A 96 18.05 8.58 2.19
CA GLY A 96 18.07 7.12 2.32
C GLY A 96 19.46 6.52 2.46
N ARG A 97 19.58 5.33 3.06
CA ARG A 97 20.88 4.63 3.26
C ARG A 97 21.39 3.90 2.02
N VAL A 98 20.48 3.38 1.19
CA VAL A 98 20.81 2.58 0.01
C VAL A 98 21.16 3.49 -1.16
N LYS A 99 22.42 3.45 -1.60
CA LYS A 99 22.97 4.35 -2.64
C LYS A 99 22.13 4.41 -3.93
N LYS A 100 21.55 3.28 -4.38
CA LYS A 100 20.69 3.21 -5.58
C LYS A 100 19.48 4.15 -5.49
N TYR A 101 18.89 4.30 -4.31
CA TYR A 101 17.65 5.04 -4.11
C TYR A 101 17.85 6.42 -3.46
N ARG A 102 19.09 6.77 -3.10
CA ARG A 102 19.43 8.01 -2.42
C ARG A 102 19.52 9.20 -3.38
N LYS A 103 18.36 9.68 -3.85
CA LYS A 103 18.25 10.86 -4.72
C LYS A 103 16.90 11.55 -4.57
N ASN A 104 16.87 12.84 -4.90
CA ASN A 104 15.60 13.50 -5.19
C ASN A 104 15.09 13.00 -6.55
N HIS A 105 13.81 12.63 -6.62
CA HIS A 105 13.25 12.01 -7.81
C HIS A 105 11.92 12.65 -8.19
N PRO A 106 11.65 12.91 -9.49
CA PRO A 106 10.38 13.50 -9.94
C PRO A 106 9.15 12.66 -9.59
N TRP A 107 9.30 11.37 -9.31
CA TRP A 107 8.19 10.52 -8.87
C TRP A 107 7.86 10.64 -7.38
N ARG A 108 8.77 11.19 -6.55
CA ARG A 108 8.52 11.33 -5.12
C ARG A 108 7.53 12.45 -4.90
N LYS A 109 6.32 12.14 -4.42
CA LYS A 109 5.34 13.14 -3.99
C LYS A 109 6.00 14.07 -2.96
N PRO A 110 5.89 15.40 -3.07
CA PRO A 110 4.85 16.16 -3.78
C PRO A 110 5.07 16.40 -5.29
N ASN A 111 6.11 15.84 -5.90
CA ASN A 111 6.29 15.96 -7.36
C ASN A 111 5.22 15.13 -8.10
N PRO A 112 4.74 15.56 -9.28
CA PRO A 112 3.65 14.90 -10.00
C PRO A 112 4.10 13.72 -10.88
N GLY A 113 5.37 13.30 -10.82
CA GLY A 113 5.95 12.42 -11.84
C GLY A 113 5.25 11.07 -12.01
N MET A 114 4.73 10.46 -10.93
CA MET A 114 3.93 9.23 -11.04
C MET A 114 2.61 9.45 -11.80
N LEU A 115 1.97 10.60 -11.62
CA LEU A 115 0.71 10.96 -12.29
C LEU A 115 0.96 11.26 -13.77
N ILE A 116 2.07 11.95 -14.09
CA ILE A 116 2.49 12.21 -15.47
C ILE A 116 2.85 10.92 -16.21
N ALA A 117 3.54 9.98 -15.54
CA ALA A 117 3.82 8.66 -16.10
C ALA A 117 2.51 7.92 -16.42
N ALA A 118 1.57 7.89 -15.47
CA ALA A 118 0.27 7.28 -15.66
C ALA A 118 -0.55 7.91 -16.79
N LYS A 119 -0.50 9.25 -16.95
CA LYS A 119 -1.11 9.95 -18.08
C LYS A 119 -0.59 9.42 -19.41
N LYS A 120 0.72 9.25 -19.55
CA LYS A 120 1.33 8.72 -20.77
C LYS A 120 0.95 7.26 -21.01
N ASP A 121 1.13 6.42 -19.99
CA ASP A 121 0.99 4.96 -20.11
C ASP A 121 -0.46 4.53 -20.35
N LEU A 122 -1.43 5.25 -19.78
CA LEU A 122 -2.84 4.88 -19.79
C LEU A 122 -3.73 5.88 -20.52
N GLN A 123 -3.14 6.89 -21.18
CA GLN A 123 -3.86 7.97 -21.87
C GLN A 123 -4.89 8.66 -20.97
N ILE A 124 -4.45 9.13 -19.79
CA ILE A 124 -5.32 9.78 -18.78
C ILE A 124 -5.45 11.28 -19.03
N ASP A 125 -6.68 11.79 -18.93
CA ASP A 125 -6.95 13.22 -18.87
C ASP A 125 -6.90 13.67 -17.41
N LEU A 126 -5.78 14.31 -17.03
CA LEU A 126 -5.55 14.75 -15.65
C LEU A 126 -6.54 15.83 -15.20
N SER A 127 -7.00 16.71 -16.11
CA SER A 127 -7.92 17.80 -15.79
C SER A 127 -9.31 17.31 -15.34
N ARG A 128 -9.68 16.11 -15.80
CA ARG A 128 -10.93 15.43 -15.44
C ARG A 128 -10.72 14.32 -14.41
N SER A 129 -9.51 14.18 -13.90
CA SER A 129 -9.12 13.16 -12.94
C SER A 129 -9.00 13.71 -11.53
N TRP A 130 -8.92 12.79 -10.56
CA TRP A 130 -8.87 13.10 -9.13
C TRP A 130 -7.66 12.47 -8.47
N VAL A 131 -7.10 13.13 -7.46
CA VAL A 131 -6.15 12.57 -6.51
C VAL A 131 -6.80 12.55 -5.13
N VAL A 132 -6.80 11.38 -4.49
CA VAL A 132 -7.31 11.19 -3.13
C VAL A 132 -6.19 10.61 -2.29
N GLY A 133 -5.83 11.29 -1.22
CA GLY A 133 -4.74 10.86 -0.34
C GLY A 133 -4.91 11.39 1.08
N SER A 134 -4.14 10.86 2.02
CA SER A 134 -4.20 11.24 3.44
C SER A 134 -3.18 12.32 3.81
N GLY A 135 -2.23 12.61 2.91
CA GLY A 135 -1.16 13.57 3.12
C GLY A 135 -1.30 14.83 2.27
N SER A 136 -0.79 15.96 2.80
CA SER A 136 -0.65 17.19 2.01
C SER A 136 0.26 17.05 0.78
N ILE A 137 1.17 16.08 0.80
CA ILE A 137 2.02 15.75 -0.36
C ILE A 137 1.23 15.18 -1.53
N ASP A 138 0.11 14.49 -1.27
CA ASP A 138 -0.77 13.93 -2.30
C ASP A 138 -1.52 15.05 -3.01
N VAL A 139 -2.07 15.98 -2.22
CA VAL A 139 -2.72 17.19 -2.71
C VAL A 139 -1.78 17.99 -3.60
N LYS A 140 -0.56 18.28 -3.11
CA LYS A 140 0.44 19.03 -3.88
C LYS A 140 0.81 18.34 -5.20
N ALA A 141 0.92 17.01 -5.20
CA ALA A 141 1.19 16.26 -6.42
C ALA A 141 0.01 16.33 -7.42
N GLY A 142 -1.23 16.28 -6.93
CA GLY A 142 -2.43 16.44 -7.76
C GLY A 142 -2.55 17.82 -8.36
N VAL A 143 -2.39 18.87 -7.55
CA VAL A 143 -2.39 20.27 -8.01
C VAL A 143 -1.30 20.47 -9.06
N ALA A 144 -0.07 20.02 -8.81
CA ALA A 144 1.03 20.12 -9.76
C ALA A 144 0.80 19.35 -11.07
N ALA A 145 -0.02 18.30 -11.04
CA ALA A 145 -0.43 17.53 -12.21
C ALA A 145 -1.64 18.13 -12.95
N GLY A 146 -2.31 19.13 -12.38
CA GLY A 146 -3.55 19.71 -12.90
C GLY A 146 -4.77 18.82 -12.67
N ALA A 147 -4.74 17.94 -11.67
CA ALA A 147 -5.87 17.11 -11.27
C ALA A 147 -6.61 17.72 -10.07
N ARG A 148 -7.89 17.38 -9.93
CA ARG A 148 -8.69 17.73 -8.75
C ARG A 148 -8.23 16.92 -7.55
N THR A 149 -8.39 17.45 -6.33
CA THR A 149 -7.79 16.88 -5.13
C THR A 149 -8.76 16.74 -3.98
N ILE A 150 -8.64 15.62 -3.27
CA ILE A 150 -9.36 15.37 -2.02
C ILE A 150 -8.36 14.95 -0.95
N LEU A 151 -8.27 15.72 0.13
CA LEU A 151 -7.53 15.33 1.32
C LEU A 151 -8.44 14.49 2.23
N LEU A 152 -7.97 13.32 2.62
CA LEU A 152 -8.61 12.50 3.63
C LEU A 152 -8.18 12.95 5.02
N ASP A 153 -9.15 13.38 5.84
CA ASP A 153 -8.93 13.84 7.21
C ASP A 153 -9.89 13.14 8.16
N ASP A 154 -9.47 11.95 8.62
CA ASP A 154 -10.21 11.20 9.62
C ASP A 154 -9.96 11.82 11.00
N LYS A 155 -10.89 12.66 11.45
CA LYS A 155 -10.89 13.28 12.78
C LYS A 155 -10.87 12.28 13.94
N SER A 156 -11.15 11.00 13.69
CA SER A 156 -11.10 9.93 14.69
C SER A 156 -9.75 9.19 14.74
N SER A 157 -8.85 9.45 13.79
CA SER A 157 -7.54 8.83 13.76
C SER A 157 -6.63 9.38 14.85
N LYS A 158 -5.85 8.50 15.52
CA LYS A 158 -4.90 8.86 16.61
C LYS A 158 -3.75 9.78 16.17
N HIS A 159 -3.65 10.06 14.86
CA HIS A 159 -2.73 11.04 14.28
C HIS A 159 -3.52 12.06 13.45
N PRO A 160 -4.29 12.95 14.09
CA PRO A 160 -5.02 13.97 13.37
C PRO A 160 -4.04 14.90 12.67
N VAL A 161 -4.35 15.28 11.42
CA VAL A 161 -3.63 16.33 10.72
C VAL A 161 -3.73 17.61 11.58
N PRO A 162 -2.63 18.32 11.92
CA PRO A 162 -2.66 19.38 12.91
C PRO A 162 -3.71 20.46 12.59
N HIS A 163 -4.78 20.50 13.40
CA HIS A 163 -5.90 21.41 13.23
C HIS A 163 -5.55 22.82 13.72
N GLY A 164 -5.68 23.79 12.83
CA GLY A 164 -5.84 25.20 13.17
C GLY A 164 -6.58 25.88 12.02
N THR A 165 -7.76 26.42 12.31
CA THR A 165 -8.54 27.39 11.52
C THR A 165 -8.67 27.17 9.98
N SER A 166 -9.87 26.76 9.57
CA SER A 166 -10.43 26.70 8.19
C SER A 166 -9.77 25.73 7.19
N SER A 167 -10.47 24.62 7.03
CA SER A 167 -10.08 23.31 6.51
C SER A 167 -10.27 23.12 4.99
N SER A 168 -9.50 23.84 4.17
CA SER A 168 -9.21 23.48 2.75
C SER A 168 -8.01 24.27 2.24
N ASN A 169 -7.97 25.56 2.60
CA ASN A 169 -6.99 26.51 2.08
C ASN A 169 -5.55 26.27 2.57
N ARG A 170 -5.35 25.62 3.73
CA ARG A 170 -4.01 25.39 4.31
C ARG A 170 -3.13 24.44 3.51
N PHE A 171 -3.74 23.49 2.80
CA PHE A 171 -3.04 22.49 2.00
C PHE A 171 -3.32 22.62 0.50
N GLY A 172 -4.22 23.53 0.11
CA GLY A 172 -4.60 23.76 -1.29
C GLY A 172 -5.42 22.60 -1.89
N ALA A 173 -6.17 21.86 -1.06
CA ALA A 173 -7.04 20.80 -1.54
C ALA A 173 -8.37 21.38 -2.00
N ASP A 174 -8.91 20.88 -3.13
CA ASP A 174 -10.22 21.30 -3.62
C ASP A 174 -11.33 20.85 -2.66
N PHE A 175 -11.18 19.65 -2.08
CA PHE A 175 -12.13 19.10 -1.12
C PHE A 175 -11.43 18.38 0.03
N ILE A 176 -12.16 18.23 1.14
CA ILE A 176 -11.78 17.38 2.26
C ILE A 176 -12.89 16.36 2.51
N ALA A 177 -12.53 15.12 2.75
CA ALA A 177 -13.45 14.05 3.13
C ALA A 177 -12.91 13.28 4.34
N PRO A 178 -13.74 12.79 5.26
CA PRO A 178 -13.26 12.06 6.43
C PRO A 178 -12.69 10.67 6.10
N ASN A 179 -13.07 10.09 4.96
CA ASN A 179 -12.58 8.79 4.51
C ASN A 179 -12.90 8.59 3.02
N LEU A 180 -12.38 7.50 2.44
CA LEU A 180 -12.55 7.20 1.02
C LEU A 180 -14.02 7.03 0.60
N LYS A 181 -14.89 6.49 1.48
CA LYS A 181 -16.33 6.36 1.19
C LYS A 181 -16.99 7.72 1.01
N GLU A 182 -16.68 8.68 1.88
CA GLU A 182 -17.21 10.04 1.74
C GLU A 182 -16.59 10.78 0.55
N ALA A 183 -15.32 10.52 0.22
CA ALA A 183 -14.71 11.04 -1.01
C ALA A 183 -15.45 10.56 -2.28
N VAL A 184 -15.93 9.31 -2.31
CA VAL A 184 -16.78 8.82 -3.42
C VAL A 184 -18.04 9.67 -3.58
N LYS A 185 -18.68 10.08 -2.48
CA LYS A 185 -19.88 10.92 -2.56
C LYS A 185 -19.57 12.28 -3.19
N VAL A 186 -18.47 12.92 -2.78
CA VAL A 186 -18.00 14.19 -3.35
C VAL A 186 -17.80 14.03 -4.86
N ILE A 187 -17.05 13.01 -5.29
CA ILE A 187 -16.78 12.75 -6.71
C ILE A 187 -18.08 12.47 -7.49
N THR A 188 -19.02 11.73 -6.89
CA THR A 188 -20.31 11.41 -7.51
C THR A 188 -21.15 12.67 -7.70
N GLN A 189 -21.23 13.54 -6.69
CA GLN A 189 -21.96 14.80 -6.76
C GLN A 189 -21.39 15.72 -7.84
N GLN A 190 -20.06 15.87 -7.88
CA GLN A 190 -19.40 16.70 -8.90
C GLN A 190 -19.65 16.18 -10.31
N ARG A 191 -19.62 14.85 -10.51
CA ARG A 191 -19.93 14.24 -11.81
C ARG A 191 -21.38 14.49 -12.24
N ILE A 192 -22.34 14.42 -11.30
CA ILE A 192 -23.76 14.71 -11.59
C ILE A 192 -23.94 16.18 -11.98
N SER A 193 -23.34 17.11 -11.23
CA SER A 193 -23.39 18.55 -11.53
C SER A 193 -22.83 18.84 -12.94
N GLU A 194 -21.66 18.32 -13.26
CA GLU A 194 -21.04 18.48 -14.59
C GLU A 194 -21.88 17.90 -15.74
N SER A 195 -22.64 16.83 -15.47
CA SER A 195 -23.55 16.25 -16.48
C SER A 195 -24.85 17.03 -16.66
N THR A 196 -25.28 17.78 -15.64
CA THR A 196 -26.53 18.56 -15.67
C THR A 196 -26.31 19.92 -16.33
N ASP A 197 -25.12 20.49 -16.22
CA ASP A 197 -24.76 21.79 -16.81
C ASP A 197 -24.35 21.71 -18.30
N ALA A 198 -24.39 20.51 -18.91
CA ALA A 198 -24.12 20.35 -20.34
C ALA A 198 -25.33 20.85 -21.16
N PRO A 199 -25.15 21.79 -22.11
CA PRO A 199 -26.26 22.32 -22.90
C PRO A 199 -26.95 21.21 -23.68
N HIS A 200 -28.25 21.01 -23.40
CA HIS A 200 -29.13 20.11 -24.14
C HIS A 200 -29.22 20.55 -25.60
N THR A 201 -28.33 20.05 -26.46
CA THR A 201 -28.58 20.02 -27.89
C THR A 201 -29.51 18.83 -28.13
N LEU A 202 -30.82 19.10 -28.13
CA LEU A 202 -31.83 18.16 -28.60
C LEU A 202 -31.67 18.02 -30.12
N THR A 203 -30.81 17.09 -30.55
CA THR A 203 -30.90 16.54 -31.91
C THR A 203 -31.72 15.26 -31.82
N GLN A 204 -32.91 15.28 -32.42
CA GLN A 204 -33.78 14.12 -32.58
C GLN A 204 -33.04 13.00 -33.33
N PRO A 205 -33.28 11.71 -33.02
CA PRO A 205 -32.61 10.62 -33.71
C PRO A 205 -33.24 10.40 -35.09
N GLN A 206 -32.47 10.66 -36.15
CA GLN A 206 -32.73 10.09 -37.47
C GLN A 206 -32.39 8.59 -37.44
N GLN A 207 -33.32 7.78 -37.93
CA GLN A 207 -33.12 6.36 -38.18
C GLN A 207 -32.05 6.17 -39.25
N GLU A 208 -30.89 5.62 -38.89
CA GLU A 208 -29.95 5.05 -39.84
C GLU A 208 -29.78 3.55 -39.58
N SER A 209 -29.77 2.82 -40.68
CA SER A 209 -29.84 1.37 -40.80
C SER A 209 -28.49 0.71 -40.51
N LEU A 210 -28.53 -0.48 -39.90
CA LEU A 210 -27.34 -1.30 -39.62
C LEU A 210 -26.67 -1.82 -40.90
N PRO A 211 -25.33 -1.87 -40.91
CA PRO A 211 -24.61 -2.95 -41.58
C PRO A 211 -23.99 -3.92 -40.55
N ASN A 212 -24.33 -5.19 -40.71
CA ASN A 212 -23.62 -6.33 -40.14
C ASN A 212 -22.14 -6.30 -40.53
N THR A 213 -21.24 -6.45 -39.56
CA THR A 213 -19.99 -7.22 -39.74
C THR A 213 -19.51 -7.77 -38.40
N ASN A 214 -19.50 -9.10 -38.31
CA ASN A 214 -18.80 -9.84 -37.28
C ASN A 214 -17.29 -9.64 -37.44
N THR A 215 -16.60 -9.10 -36.43
CA THR A 215 -15.15 -9.28 -36.26
C THR A 215 -14.84 -9.28 -34.76
N PRO A 216 -14.12 -10.30 -34.25
CA PRO A 216 -13.87 -10.41 -32.81
C PRO A 216 -12.78 -9.41 -32.36
N LEU A 217 -13.15 -8.53 -31.43
CA LEU A 217 -12.19 -7.66 -30.74
C LEU A 217 -11.28 -8.53 -29.85
N THR A 218 -10.03 -8.66 -30.26
CA THR A 218 -8.97 -9.27 -29.46
C THR A 218 -8.69 -8.39 -28.24
N SER A 219 -9.07 -8.88 -27.05
CA SER A 219 -8.68 -8.31 -25.78
C SER A 219 -7.16 -8.41 -25.61
N THR A 220 -6.44 -7.30 -25.79
CA THR A 220 -5.06 -7.20 -25.34
C THR A 220 -5.03 -7.22 -23.81
N HIS A 221 -4.78 -8.39 -23.25
CA HIS A 221 -4.40 -8.59 -21.86
C HIS A 221 -3.11 -7.80 -21.57
N ILE A 222 -3.24 -6.62 -20.95
CA ILE A 222 -2.08 -5.91 -20.40
C ILE A 222 -1.77 -6.51 -19.03
N ASN A 223 -0.56 -7.03 -18.86
CA ASN A 223 -0.09 -7.66 -17.63
C ASN A 223 0.06 -6.60 -16.51
N PRO A 224 -0.70 -6.69 -15.40
CA PRO A 224 -0.62 -5.74 -14.29
C PRO A 224 0.69 -5.83 -13.49
N ASN A 225 1.53 -6.84 -13.75
CA ASN A 225 2.78 -7.12 -13.03
C ASN A 225 4.04 -6.88 -13.88
N GLN A 226 3.95 -6.15 -15.00
CA GLN A 226 5.14 -5.84 -15.79
C GLN A 226 6.12 -5.01 -14.95
N PRO A 227 7.42 -5.40 -14.86
CA PRO A 227 8.42 -4.65 -14.12
C PRO A 227 8.47 -3.19 -14.60
N TYR A 228 8.57 -2.28 -13.65
CA TYR A 228 8.66 -0.84 -13.91
C TYR A 228 9.92 -0.59 -14.73
N PRO A 229 9.81 0.01 -15.92
CA PRO A 229 11.01 0.38 -16.63
C PRO A 229 11.70 1.50 -15.84
N ASP A 230 12.97 1.28 -15.47
CA ASP A 230 13.90 2.35 -15.16
C ASP A 230 13.96 3.27 -16.38
N GLN A 231 13.14 4.32 -16.39
CA GLN A 231 13.21 5.36 -17.41
C GLN A 231 13.78 6.59 -16.72
N GLU A 232 15.11 6.70 -16.73
CA GLU A 232 15.76 7.99 -16.53
C GLU A 232 15.15 8.98 -17.54
N PRO A 233 14.70 10.17 -17.09
CA PRO A 233 14.18 11.16 -18.02
C PRO A 233 15.33 11.61 -18.94
N ASN A 234 15.12 11.41 -20.23
CA ASN A 234 15.96 11.85 -21.34
C ASN A 234 16.41 13.31 -21.12
N GLN A 235 17.68 13.52 -20.80
CA GLN A 235 18.30 14.82 -20.79
C GLN A 235 18.66 15.19 -22.24
N ASN A 236 17.81 15.95 -22.91
CA ASN A 236 18.23 16.66 -24.11
C ASN A 236 18.96 17.95 -23.70
N PRO A 237 20.13 18.26 -24.29
CA PRO A 237 20.99 19.34 -23.82
C PRO A 237 20.52 20.70 -24.34
N VAL A 238 20.40 21.66 -23.43
CA VAL A 238 20.41 23.09 -23.76
C VAL A 238 21.84 23.43 -24.20
N GLY A 239 21.97 23.98 -25.39
CA GLY A 239 23.24 24.29 -26.01
C GLY A 239 23.97 25.48 -25.38
N ASN A 240 25.25 25.50 -25.76
CA ASN A 240 26.14 26.63 -25.97
C ASN A 240 27.22 27.00 -24.91
N ARG A 241 28.44 26.94 -25.46
CA ARG A 241 29.67 27.72 -25.22
C ARG A 241 30.70 27.16 -24.24
N HIS A 242 31.71 26.51 -24.83
CA HIS A 242 33.13 26.66 -24.50
C HIS A 242 33.56 28.16 -24.55
N PRO A 243 34.65 28.60 -23.89
CA PRO A 243 35.94 27.91 -23.91
C PRO A 243 36.86 28.01 -22.67
N ILE A 244 38.01 27.36 -22.83
CA ILE A 244 39.36 27.63 -22.30
C ILE A 244 39.87 26.61 -21.27
N ALA A 245 41.00 26.03 -21.68
CA ALA A 245 41.82 25.06 -21.01
C ALA A 245 42.62 25.65 -19.86
N THR A 246 42.87 24.82 -18.84
CA THR A 246 44.17 24.83 -18.16
C THR A 246 44.54 23.43 -17.71
N THR A 247 45.72 23.05 -18.17
CA THR A 247 46.52 21.88 -17.88
C THR A 247 46.82 21.77 -16.39
N GLU A 248 46.78 20.57 -15.82
CA GLU A 248 47.81 20.13 -14.87
C GLU A 248 47.83 18.59 -14.74
N LYS A 249 48.96 18.02 -15.15
CA LYS A 249 49.45 16.68 -14.79
C LYS A 249 49.68 16.65 -13.27
N THR A 250 49.55 15.48 -12.64
CA THR A 250 50.60 14.88 -11.77
C THR A 250 50.14 13.55 -11.15
N VAL A 251 50.88 12.50 -11.56
CA VAL A 251 51.35 11.33 -10.78
C VAL A 251 50.42 10.14 -10.53
N GLN A 252 50.88 9.03 -11.11
CA GLN A 252 50.57 7.64 -10.82
C GLN A 252 50.90 7.25 -9.37
N LEU A 253 50.08 6.37 -8.78
CA LEU A 253 50.63 5.33 -7.92
C LEU A 253 49.94 4.00 -8.27
N SER A 254 50.73 3.13 -8.89
CA SER A 254 50.45 1.73 -9.16
C SER A 254 50.53 0.89 -7.89
N SER A 255 49.55 0.02 -7.65
CA SER A 255 49.76 -1.20 -6.88
C SER A 255 48.94 -2.37 -7.44
N PHE A 256 49.66 -3.23 -8.16
CA PHE A 256 49.62 -4.69 -8.17
C PHE A 256 48.27 -5.47 -8.15
N LYS A 257 47.96 -6.00 -9.33
CA LYS A 257 47.67 -7.42 -9.68
C LYS A 257 47.02 -8.33 -8.61
N HIS A 258 45.78 -8.74 -8.87
CA HIS A 258 45.52 -10.16 -9.13
C HIS A 258 44.49 -10.32 -10.26
N SER A 259 44.95 -10.92 -11.35
CA SER A 259 44.15 -11.39 -12.47
C SER A 259 43.83 -12.86 -12.21
N GLU A 260 42.56 -13.20 -12.08
CA GLU A 260 42.10 -14.56 -12.37
C GLU A 260 41.04 -14.45 -13.47
N SER A 261 41.48 -14.87 -14.65
CA SER A 261 40.69 -15.07 -15.85
C SER A 261 40.24 -16.52 -15.85
N THR A 262 38.95 -16.75 -15.72
CA THR A 262 38.30 -17.92 -16.32
C THR A 262 37.04 -17.43 -17.04
N LYS A 263 37.14 -17.36 -18.36
CA LYS A 263 35.98 -17.57 -19.23
C LYS A 263 35.72 -19.07 -19.25
N ASP A 264 34.48 -19.47 -19.05
CA ASP A 264 33.77 -20.36 -19.97
C ASP A 264 32.27 -20.37 -19.67
N ASN A 265 31.50 -20.42 -20.76
CA ASN A 265 30.05 -20.58 -20.83
C ASN A 265 29.56 -21.79 -20.05
N GLU A 266 28.36 -21.72 -19.44
CA GLU A 266 27.19 -22.47 -19.92
C GLU A 266 25.99 -22.35 -18.98
N HIS A 267 24.82 -22.47 -19.60
CA HIS A 267 23.50 -22.42 -18.98
C HIS A 267 23.36 -23.43 -17.84
N SER A 268 23.19 -22.96 -16.62
CA SER A 268 22.70 -23.79 -15.51
C SER A 268 21.42 -23.20 -14.96
N HIS A 269 20.29 -23.59 -15.57
CA HIS A 269 19.01 -23.59 -14.90
C HIS A 269 19.14 -24.48 -13.66
N ALA A 270 19.40 -23.89 -12.50
CA ALA A 270 19.29 -24.60 -11.24
C ALA A 270 17.82 -25.02 -11.07
N ILE A 271 17.53 -26.28 -11.42
CA ILE A 271 16.31 -26.96 -11.03
C ILE A 271 16.37 -27.06 -9.51
N ILE A 272 15.90 -26.02 -8.83
CA ILE A 272 15.71 -26.05 -7.38
C ILE A 272 14.67 -27.15 -7.15
N SER A 273 15.14 -28.26 -6.59
CA SER A 273 14.31 -29.43 -6.27
C SER A 273 13.09 -28.99 -5.46
N PRO A 274 11.94 -29.68 -5.57
CA PRO A 274 10.75 -29.37 -4.78
C PRO A 274 11.08 -29.25 -3.28
N ALA A 275 11.97 -30.12 -2.79
CA ALA A 275 12.47 -30.09 -1.41
C ALA A 275 13.20 -28.78 -1.06
N ALA A 276 14.03 -28.23 -1.94
CA ALA A 276 14.71 -26.96 -1.71
C ALA A 276 13.77 -25.75 -1.77
N ARG A 277 12.65 -25.84 -2.51
CA ARG A 277 11.58 -24.82 -2.48
C ARG A 277 10.80 -24.89 -1.17
N THR A 278 10.41 -26.10 -0.74
CA THR A 278 9.70 -26.32 0.53
C THR A 278 10.57 -25.89 1.71
N LEU A 279 11.86 -26.22 1.70
CA LEU A 279 12.80 -25.80 2.75
C LEU A 279 12.95 -24.27 2.79
N ARG A 280 13.01 -23.60 1.63
CA ARG A 280 13.03 -22.12 1.58
C ARG A 280 11.73 -21.50 2.10
N GLN A 281 10.58 -22.10 1.79
CA GLN A 281 9.28 -21.66 2.30
C GLN A 281 9.17 -21.86 3.83
N ILE A 282 9.61 -23.00 4.35
CA ILE A 282 9.66 -23.27 5.79
C ILE A 282 10.60 -22.29 6.49
N LEU A 283 11.79 -22.05 5.93
CA LEU A 283 12.76 -21.11 6.51
C LEU A 283 12.28 -19.65 6.42
N GLN A 284 11.55 -19.27 5.36
CA GLN A 284 10.91 -17.96 5.27
C GLN A 284 9.78 -17.80 6.29
N GLU A 285 8.95 -18.82 6.49
CA GLU A 285 7.86 -18.77 7.48
C GLU A 285 8.41 -18.76 8.92
N LEU A 286 9.48 -19.50 9.21
CA LEU A 286 10.18 -19.44 10.50
C LEU A 286 10.86 -18.09 10.74
N ARG A 287 11.44 -17.45 9.71
CA ARG A 287 11.96 -16.07 9.84
C ARG A 287 10.86 -15.05 10.04
N ARG A 288 9.72 -15.20 9.36
CA ARG A 288 8.53 -14.37 9.50
C ARG A 288 7.94 -14.47 10.91
N GLN A 289 7.94 -15.65 11.50
CA GLN A 289 7.52 -15.85 12.89
C GLN A 289 8.53 -15.27 13.90
N ARG A 290 9.83 -15.30 13.58
CA ARG A 290 10.90 -14.71 14.42
C ARG A 290 10.96 -13.18 14.34
N SER A 291 10.51 -12.59 13.23
CA SER A 291 10.50 -11.14 12.99
C SER A 291 9.20 -10.45 13.42
N GLN A 292 8.22 -11.19 13.94
CA GLN A 292 7.24 -10.60 14.83
C GLN A 292 7.84 -10.61 16.24
N PRO A 293 8.39 -9.50 16.75
CA PRO A 293 8.23 -9.30 18.17
C PRO A 293 6.71 -9.23 18.34
N LYS A 294 6.09 -10.33 18.77
CA LYS A 294 4.90 -10.17 19.60
C LYS A 294 5.41 -9.25 20.69
N GLU A 295 5.06 -7.96 20.62
CA GLU A 295 5.01 -7.17 21.83
C GLU A 295 4.20 -8.04 22.76
N PHE A 296 4.92 -8.63 23.71
CA PHE A 296 4.38 -9.56 24.66
C PHE A 296 3.51 -8.66 25.52
N SER A 297 2.28 -8.43 25.06
CA SER A 297 1.35 -7.55 25.73
C SER A 297 1.21 -8.19 27.09
N TYR A 298 1.80 -7.55 28.10
CA TYR A 298 1.80 -8.02 29.48
C TYR A 298 0.44 -8.59 29.91
N PRO A 299 -0.73 -8.03 29.51
CA PRO A 299 -2.02 -8.67 29.81
C PRO A 299 -2.23 -10.02 29.12
N LEU A 300 -1.77 -10.24 27.88
CA LEU A 300 -1.89 -11.54 27.20
C LEU A 300 -1.00 -12.60 27.87
N ALA A 301 0.20 -12.21 28.29
CA ALA A 301 1.11 -13.08 29.03
C ALA A 301 0.53 -13.49 30.39
N VAL A 302 0.01 -12.52 31.14
CA VAL A 302 -0.65 -12.76 32.43
C VAL A 302 -1.89 -13.62 32.26
N ALA A 303 -2.69 -13.40 31.20
CA ALA A 303 -3.85 -14.24 30.90
C ALA A 303 -3.46 -15.70 30.63
N LEU A 304 -2.35 -15.95 29.90
CA LEU A 304 -1.87 -17.31 29.65
C LEU A 304 -1.38 -18.00 30.94
N VAL A 305 -0.71 -17.27 31.83
CA VAL A 305 -0.27 -17.80 33.13
C VAL A 305 -1.47 -18.14 34.02
N LEU A 306 -2.47 -17.24 34.10
CA LEU A 306 -3.70 -17.49 34.85
C LEU A 306 -4.50 -18.66 34.26
N GLN A 307 -4.50 -18.83 32.93
CA GLN A 307 -5.13 -19.98 32.28
C GLN A 307 -4.45 -21.30 32.65
N LEU A 308 -3.11 -21.33 32.71
CA LEU A 308 -2.36 -22.50 33.18
C LEU A 308 -2.69 -22.84 34.64
N ILE A 309 -2.81 -21.82 35.50
CA ILE A 309 -3.24 -22.00 36.90
C ILE A 309 -4.64 -22.61 36.95
N ALA A 310 -5.60 -22.11 36.16
CA ALA A 310 -6.95 -22.68 36.09
C ALA A 310 -6.97 -24.15 35.65
N VAL A 311 -6.09 -24.55 34.72
CA VAL A 311 -5.94 -25.95 34.30
C VAL A 311 -5.42 -26.82 35.44
N VAL A 312 -4.47 -26.33 36.26
CA VAL A 312 -4.01 -27.03 37.47
C VAL A 312 -5.16 -27.24 38.44
N PHE A 313 -6.02 -26.23 38.64
CA PHE A 313 -7.20 -26.37 39.50
C PHE A 313 -8.19 -27.41 38.98
N ALA A 314 -8.43 -27.43 37.65
CA ALA A 314 -9.31 -28.40 37.03
C ALA A 314 -8.76 -29.84 37.11
N LEU A 315 -7.44 -30.02 36.93
CA LEU A 315 -6.78 -31.32 37.10
C LEU A 315 -6.81 -31.78 38.56
N GLY A 316 -6.59 -30.88 39.52
CA GLY A 316 -6.74 -31.16 40.95
C GLY A 316 -8.17 -31.61 41.29
N ALA A 317 -9.18 -30.88 40.79
CA ALA A 317 -10.58 -31.27 40.94
C ALA A 317 -10.87 -32.63 40.30
N PHE A 318 -10.33 -32.92 39.11
CA PHE A 318 -10.52 -34.20 38.42
C PHE A 318 -9.90 -35.38 39.17
N ILE A 319 -8.71 -35.20 39.74
CA ILE A 319 -8.05 -36.24 40.56
C ILE A 319 -8.86 -36.51 41.84
N VAL A 320 -9.37 -35.45 42.48
CA VAL A 320 -10.14 -35.56 43.73
C VAL A 320 -11.57 -36.05 43.48
N ALA A 321 -12.14 -35.83 42.30
CA ALA A 321 -13.46 -36.34 41.93
C ALA A 321 -13.55 -37.88 41.95
N GLY A 322 -12.42 -38.58 41.89
CA GLY A 322 -12.34 -40.03 42.08
C GLY A 322 -12.27 -40.48 43.55
N THR A 323 -12.31 -39.56 44.50
CA THR A 323 -12.25 -39.80 45.95
C THR A 323 -13.55 -39.41 46.63
N THR A 324 -13.80 -39.86 47.87
CA THR A 324 -14.98 -39.48 48.66
C THR A 324 -14.85 -38.12 49.37
N ASP A 325 -13.85 -37.30 48.99
CA ASP A 325 -13.58 -36.01 49.64
C ASP A 325 -14.21 -34.84 48.87
N ASP A 326 -15.52 -34.67 49.07
CA ASP A 326 -16.33 -33.63 48.44
C ASP A 326 -15.88 -32.21 48.82
N GLN A 327 -15.34 -32.03 50.03
CA GLN A 327 -14.90 -30.71 50.51
C GLN A 327 -13.64 -30.25 49.77
N THR A 328 -12.70 -31.16 49.53
CA THR A 328 -11.51 -30.86 48.75
C THR A 328 -11.88 -30.64 47.28
N PHE A 329 -12.81 -31.40 46.72
CA PHE A 329 -13.32 -31.18 45.36
C PHE A 329 -13.92 -29.77 45.18
N ILE A 330 -14.79 -29.33 46.11
CA ILE A 330 -15.41 -28.00 46.07
C ILE A 330 -14.37 -26.87 46.16
N ARG A 331 -13.32 -27.04 46.97
CA ARG A 331 -12.22 -26.06 47.08
C ARG A 331 -11.44 -25.93 45.77
N TRP A 332 -11.15 -27.04 45.09
CA TRP A 332 -10.48 -27.01 43.78
C TRP A 332 -11.36 -26.37 42.69
N MET A 333 -12.66 -26.72 42.65
CA MET A 333 -13.61 -26.14 41.70
C MET A 333 -13.85 -24.64 41.91
N SER A 334 -14.01 -24.20 43.15
CA SER A 334 -14.18 -22.77 43.48
C SER A 334 -12.93 -21.95 43.16
N GLY A 335 -11.74 -22.48 43.45
CA GLY A 335 -10.47 -21.85 43.07
C GLY A 335 -10.31 -21.67 41.55
N GLY A 336 -10.59 -22.72 40.76
CA GLY A 336 -10.53 -22.65 39.29
C GLY A 336 -11.53 -21.64 38.71
N THR A 337 -12.76 -21.62 39.24
CA THR A 337 -13.82 -20.69 38.80
C THR A 337 -13.44 -19.23 39.09
N PHE A 338 -12.86 -18.95 40.27
CA PHE A 338 -12.41 -17.61 40.63
C PHE A 338 -11.30 -17.10 39.69
N VAL A 339 -10.33 -17.95 39.37
CA VAL A 339 -9.25 -17.62 38.42
C VAL A 339 -9.82 -17.32 37.02
N GLN A 340 -10.80 -18.09 36.55
CA GLN A 340 -11.46 -17.84 35.27
C GLN A 340 -12.22 -16.50 35.24
N LEU A 341 -12.95 -16.17 36.31
CA LEU A 341 -13.65 -14.88 36.41
C LEU A 341 -12.67 -13.70 36.40
N ALA A 342 -11.52 -13.83 37.09
CA ALA A 342 -10.46 -12.82 37.07
C ALA A 342 -9.87 -12.60 35.67
N VAL A 343 -9.65 -13.68 34.90
CA VAL A 343 -9.18 -13.60 33.50
C VAL A 343 -10.21 -12.89 32.62
N ILE A 344 -11.49 -13.25 32.74
CA ILE A 344 -12.57 -12.63 31.95
C ILE A 344 -12.67 -11.14 32.27
N ALA A 345 -12.65 -10.76 33.56
CA ALA A 345 -12.68 -9.36 33.98
C ALA A 345 -11.49 -8.57 33.43
N MET A 346 -10.29 -9.13 33.48
CA MET A 346 -9.08 -8.51 32.95
C MET A 346 -9.16 -8.29 31.43
N LEU A 347 -9.66 -9.28 30.67
CA LEU A 347 -9.82 -9.18 29.22
C LEU A 347 -10.91 -8.18 28.81
N LEU A 348 -11.99 -8.07 29.59
CA LEU A 348 -13.05 -7.10 29.37
C LEU A 348 -12.58 -5.66 29.64
N PHE A 349 -11.78 -5.45 30.70
CA PHE A 349 -11.22 -4.13 31.02
C PHE A 349 -10.17 -3.69 29.99
N HIS A 350 -9.34 -4.62 29.52
CA HIS A 350 -8.34 -4.33 28.49
C HIS A 350 -8.95 -3.95 27.13
N ARG A 351 -10.16 -4.44 26.80
CA ARG A 351 -10.88 -4.05 25.57
C ARG A 351 -11.50 -2.65 25.60
N ARG A 352 -11.60 -2.02 26.79
CA ARG A 352 -12.17 -0.67 26.95
C ARG A 352 -11.12 0.46 26.96
N LEU A 353 -9.82 0.10 26.97
CA LEU A 353 -8.67 1.02 26.87
C LEU A 353 -8.06 0.91 25.47
#